data_AF-A0A1V3WME0-F1
#
_entry.id   AF-A0A1V3WME0-F1
#
_cell.length_a   1.000
_cell.length_b   1.000
_cell.length_c   1.000
_cell.angle_alpha   90.00
_cell.angle_beta   90.00
_cell.angle_gamma   90.00
#
_symmetry.space_group_name_H-M   'P 1'
#
loop_
_entity.id
_entity.type
_entity.pdbx_description
1 polymer ?
#
loop_
_entity_poly.entity_id
_entity_poly.type
_entity_poly.pdbx_seq_one_letter_code
_entity_poly.pdbx_strand_id
1 'polypeptide(L)'
;MGPLAIDEQTQRLTDSDKGEHDMPSDLILGSAVTGAKFTPRNHAMTGNPFIDLVSRGQTIKSDTGQLVAEGAALFDIGVRYYHYHARNPQTQEQSTSNALYAAVSHEIQDRVPGC
;
A
#
# COMPACT_ATOMS: atom_id res chain seq x y z
N MET A 1 -12.61 -60.33 14.18
CA MET A 1 -12.04 -59.14 14.84
C MET A 1 -12.58 -57.93 14.11
N GLY A 2 -13.68 -57.34 14.59
CA GLY A 2 -14.27 -56.14 13.98
C GLY A 2 -13.53 -54.87 14.41
N PRO A 3 -13.63 -53.76 13.66
CA PRO A 3 -12.98 -52.51 14.05
C PRO A 3 -13.58 -52.00 15.37
N LEU A 4 -12.70 -51.59 16.29
CA LEU A 4 -13.07 -50.95 17.55
C LEU A 4 -13.78 -49.63 17.23
N ALA A 5 -15.04 -49.50 17.67
CA ALA A 5 -15.78 -48.25 17.59
C ALA A 5 -15.09 -47.21 18.47
N ILE A 6 -14.66 -46.11 17.86
CA ILE A 6 -14.21 -44.90 18.56
C ILE A 6 -15.40 -44.33 19.34
N ASP A 7 -15.21 -44.09 20.64
CA ASP A 7 -16.27 -43.58 21.51
C ASP A 7 -16.60 -42.10 21.18
N GLU A 8 -17.86 -41.70 21.36
CA GLU A 8 -18.34 -40.34 21.05
C GLU A 8 -17.61 -39.22 21.81
N GLN A 9 -17.01 -39.48 22.97
CA GLN A 9 -16.11 -38.51 23.64
C GLN A 9 -14.80 -38.36 22.87
N THR A 10 -14.20 -39.45 22.42
CA THR A 10 -13.00 -39.43 21.59
C THR A 10 -13.26 -38.74 20.24
N GLN A 11 -14.42 -38.97 19.62
CA GLN A 11 -14.85 -38.27 18.40
C GLN A 11 -15.00 -36.75 18.64
N ARG A 12 -15.67 -36.35 19.74
CA ARG A 12 -15.84 -34.93 20.10
C ARG A 12 -14.53 -34.20 20.41
N LEU A 13 -13.56 -34.87 21.02
CA LEU A 13 -12.23 -34.31 21.27
C LEU A 13 -11.43 -34.10 19.97
N THR A 14 -11.56 -35.02 19.00
CA THR A 14 -10.93 -34.86 17.67
C THR A 14 -11.62 -33.83 16.78
N ASP A 15 -12.90 -33.55 17.03
CA ASP A 15 -13.66 -32.53 16.31
C ASP A 15 -13.51 -31.14 16.95
N SER A 16 -13.24 -31.05 18.27
CA SER A 16 -12.87 -29.79 18.93
C SER A 16 -11.48 -29.28 18.53
N ASP A 17 -10.55 -30.18 18.20
CA ASP A 17 -9.23 -29.82 17.65
C ASP A 17 -9.28 -29.39 16.16
N LYS A 18 -10.43 -29.59 15.49
CA LYS A 18 -10.68 -29.12 14.11
C LYS A 18 -11.45 -27.80 14.06
N GLY A 19 -11.81 -27.26 15.22
CA GLY A 19 -12.70 -26.12 15.38
C GLY A 19 -11.96 -24.80 15.62
N GLU A 20 -11.05 -24.45 14.72
CA GLU A 20 -10.65 -23.07 14.38
C GLU A 20 -9.53 -23.21 13.33
N HIS A 21 -9.86 -23.80 12.19
CA HIS A 21 -9.10 -23.44 11.00
C HIS A 21 -9.33 -21.95 10.81
N ASP A 22 -8.31 -21.17 11.17
CA ASP A 22 -8.10 -19.78 10.83
C ASP A 22 -8.72 -19.54 9.45
N MET A 23 -9.95 -19.00 9.42
CA MET A 23 -10.56 -18.58 8.17
C MET A 23 -9.54 -17.63 7.55
N PRO A 24 -9.14 -17.79 6.26
CA PRO A 24 -8.13 -16.93 5.69
C PRO A 24 -8.56 -15.49 5.95
N SER A 25 -7.82 -14.79 6.81
CA SER A 25 -8.11 -13.38 7.06
C SER A 25 -7.85 -12.65 5.76
N ASP A 26 -8.77 -11.77 5.37
CA ASP A 26 -8.59 -10.98 4.17
C ASP A 26 -7.34 -10.12 4.32
N LEU A 27 -6.32 -10.40 3.49
CA LEU A 27 -5.10 -9.59 3.44
C LEU A 27 -5.37 -8.33 2.63
N ILE A 28 -5.26 -7.17 3.28
CA ILE A 28 -5.27 -5.88 2.60
C ILE A 28 -3.84 -5.54 2.17
N LEU A 29 -3.61 -5.50 0.86
CA LEU A 29 -2.37 -4.96 0.30
C LEU A 29 -2.48 -3.45 0.16
N GLY A 30 -1.50 -2.74 0.74
CA GLY A 30 -1.31 -1.30 0.58
C GLY A 30 -0.02 -0.95 -0.16
N SER A 31 -0.01 0.18 -0.85
CA SER A 31 1.17 0.69 -1.57
C SER A 31 1.46 2.14 -1.18
N ALA A 32 2.72 2.41 -0.82
CA ALA A 32 3.23 3.74 -0.51
C ALA A 32 4.09 4.26 -1.67
N VAL A 33 3.59 5.23 -2.43
CA VAL A 33 4.14 5.52 -3.77
C VAL A 33 4.99 6.77 -3.90
N THR A 34 4.91 7.72 -2.97
CA THR A 34 5.75 8.94 -3.02
C THR A 34 6.80 9.01 -1.91
N GLY A 35 6.99 7.89 -1.21
CA GLY A 35 7.93 7.71 -0.12
C GLY A 35 9.37 8.05 -0.50
N ALA A 36 9.79 9.26 -0.15
CA ALA A 36 11.13 9.61 0.31
C ALA A 36 11.04 10.95 1.03
N LYS A 37 11.78 11.14 2.12
CA LYS A 37 11.87 12.45 2.77
C LYS A 37 12.61 13.40 1.84
N PHE A 38 12.09 14.62 1.63
CA PHE A 38 12.84 15.64 0.87
C PHE A 38 14.00 16.14 1.73
N THR A 39 15.17 15.55 1.52
CA THR A 39 16.39 15.79 2.29
C THR A 39 17.57 15.98 1.34
N PRO A 40 17.59 17.06 0.55
CA PRO A 40 18.46 17.22 -0.64
C PRO A 40 19.98 17.16 -0.36
N ARG A 41 20.39 17.15 0.91
CA ARG A 41 21.78 17.06 1.36
C ARG A 41 22.11 15.79 2.17
N ASN A 42 21.16 14.87 2.34
CA ASN A 42 21.30 13.72 3.24
C ASN A 42 22.46 12.79 2.87
N HIS A 43 22.74 12.68 1.57
CA HIS A 43 23.74 11.77 1.02
C HIS A 43 24.80 12.47 0.18
N ALA A 44 24.90 13.80 0.26
CA ALA A 44 25.85 14.59 -0.52
C ALA A 44 27.31 14.11 -0.32
N MET A 45 27.66 13.65 0.89
CA MET A 45 29.00 13.13 1.19
C MET A 45 29.28 11.76 0.59
N THR A 46 28.24 11.00 0.23
CA THR A 46 28.41 9.68 -0.40
C THR A 46 28.85 9.78 -1.85
N GLY A 47 28.68 10.95 -2.47
CA GLY A 47 28.95 11.17 -3.89
C GLY A 47 28.08 10.33 -4.83
N ASN A 48 27.03 9.67 -4.32
CA ASN A 48 26.15 8.83 -5.11
C ASN A 48 25.06 9.69 -5.79
N PRO A 49 25.14 9.89 -7.12
CA PRO A 49 24.22 10.77 -7.81
C PRO A 49 22.77 10.25 -7.76
N PHE A 50 22.56 8.94 -7.77
CA PHE A 50 21.21 8.37 -7.73
C PHE A 50 20.52 8.62 -6.38
N ILE A 51 21.22 8.40 -5.26
CA ILE A 51 20.66 8.64 -3.93
C ILE A 51 20.39 10.15 -3.73
N ASP A 52 21.22 11.01 -4.31
CA ASP A 52 20.98 12.45 -4.30
C ASP A 52 19.73 12.85 -5.08
N LEU A 53 19.48 12.25 -6.25
CA LEU A 53 18.23 12.45 -7.01
C LEU A 53 17.00 12.02 -6.19
N VAL A 54 17.07 10.85 -5.55
CA VAL A 54 15.99 10.34 -4.68
C VAL A 54 15.73 11.28 -3.50
N SER A 55 16.79 11.77 -2.86
CA SER A 55 16.70 12.67 -1.70
C SER A 55 16.16 14.06 -2.05
N ARG A 56 16.29 14.47 -3.33
CA ARG A 56 15.69 15.68 -3.90
C ARG A 56 14.28 15.44 -4.45
N GLY A 57 13.75 14.22 -4.32
CA GLY A 57 12.44 13.84 -4.85
C GLY A 57 12.36 13.82 -6.38
N GLN A 58 13.48 13.92 -7.10
CA GLN A 58 13.49 14.05 -8.57
C GLN A 58 13.10 12.75 -9.29
N THR A 59 13.11 11.63 -8.59
CA THR A 59 12.66 10.32 -9.09
C THR A 59 11.22 9.99 -8.67
N ILE A 60 10.51 10.93 -8.03
CA ILE A 60 9.23 10.67 -7.36
C ILE A 60 8.11 11.37 -8.12
N LYS A 61 6.99 10.67 -8.32
CA LYS A 61 5.78 11.22 -8.93
C LYS A 61 5.26 12.39 -8.09
N SER A 62 5.07 13.55 -8.73
CA SER A 62 4.59 14.78 -8.08
C SER A 62 3.37 15.39 -8.74
N ASP A 63 3.11 15.03 -10.00
CA ASP A 63 1.96 15.54 -10.73
C ASP A 63 0.71 14.70 -10.44
N THR A 64 -0.44 15.37 -10.44
CA THR A 64 -1.73 14.74 -10.15
C THR A 64 -2.03 13.57 -11.09
N GLY A 65 -1.80 13.74 -12.40
CA GLY A 65 -2.07 12.72 -13.41
C GLY A 65 -1.22 11.47 -13.23
N GLN A 66 0.08 11.61 -12.92
CA GLN A 66 0.92 10.45 -12.58
C GLN A 66 0.43 9.71 -11.33
N LEU A 67 0.03 10.45 -10.28
CA LEU A 67 -0.48 9.83 -9.05
C LEU A 67 -1.81 9.13 -9.26
N VAL A 68 -2.69 9.69 -10.08
CA VAL A 68 -3.99 9.10 -10.41
C VAL A 68 -3.80 7.85 -11.28
N ALA A 69 -2.94 7.91 -12.30
CA ALA A 69 -2.63 6.77 -13.16
C ALA A 69 -2.04 5.60 -12.36
N GLU A 70 -1.12 5.90 -11.43
CA GLU A 70 -0.56 4.90 -10.52
C GLU A 70 -1.64 4.29 -9.61
N GLY A 71 -2.49 5.13 -9.01
CA GLY A 71 -3.57 4.68 -8.13
C GLY A 71 -4.53 3.73 -8.84
N ALA A 72 -4.93 4.06 -10.07
CA ALA A 72 -5.77 3.21 -10.90
C ALA A 72 -5.08 1.88 -11.24
N ALA A 73 -3.82 1.92 -11.68
CA ALA A 73 -3.07 0.72 -12.01
C ALA A 73 -2.87 -0.21 -10.80
N LEU A 74 -2.65 0.35 -9.61
CA LEU A 74 -2.54 -0.43 -8.37
C LEU A 74 -3.88 -1.05 -7.95
N PHE A 75 -4.98 -0.32 -8.12
CA PHE A 75 -6.31 -0.83 -7.86
C PHE A 75 -6.64 -2.04 -8.74
N ASP A 76 -6.32 -1.95 -10.04
CA ASP A 76 -6.54 -3.01 -11.04
C ASP A 76 -5.85 -4.34 -10.67
N ILE A 77 -4.73 -4.29 -9.96
CA ILE A 77 -3.99 -5.48 -9.52
C ILE A 77 -4.32 -5.92 -8.08
N GLY A 78 -5.34 -5.35 -7.45
CA GLY A 78 -5.83 -5.80 -6.15
C GLY A 78 -5.33 -4.99 -4.93
N VAL A 79 -4.60 -3.88 -5.12
CA VAL A 79 -4.25 -2.99 -3.99
C VAL A 79 -5.51 -2.29 -3.48
N ARG A 80 -5.65 -2.24 -2.15
CA ARG A 80 -6.84 -1.66 -1.49
C ARG A 80 -6.51 -0.52 -0.52
N TYR A 81 -5.22 -0.20 -0.36
CA TYR A 81 -4.79 0.98 0.37
C TYR A 81 -3.73 1.75 -0.44
N TYR A 82 -4.06 2.97 -0.84
CA TYR A 82 -3.17 3.84 -1.62
C TYR A 82 -2.62 4.97 -0.74
N HIS A 83 -1.36 4.87 -0.37
CA HIS A 83 -0.67 5.86 0.46
C HIS A 83 0.20 6.76 -0.41
N TYR A 84 -0.13 8.05 -0.45
CA TYR A 84 0.68 9.05 -1.14
C TYR A 84 0.81 10.32 -0.30
N HIS A 85 1.93 10.99 -0.48
CA HIS A 85 2.16 12.37 -0.05
C HIS A 85 2.17 13.30 -1.26
N ALA A 86 1.41 14.39 -1.17
CA ALA A 86 1.47 15.47 -2.14
C ALA A 86 2.87 16.10 -2.18
N ARG A 87 3.26 16.51 -3.39
CA ARG A 87 4.50 17.25 -3.64
C ARG A 87 4.20 18.48 -4.45
N ASN A 88 5.02 19.51 -4.27
CA ASN A 88 4.98 20.66 -5.15
C ASN A 88 5.39 20.19 -6.56
N PRO A 89 4.53 20.31 -7.59
CA PRO A 89 4.84 19.78 -8.92
C PRO A 89 5.95 20.56 -9.64
N GLN A 90 6.25 21.79 -9.22
CA GLN A 90 7.35 22.59 -9.75
C GLN A 90 8.69 22.26 -9.06
N THR A 91 8.70 22.10 -7.74
CA THR A 91 9.95 21.98 -6.96
C THR A 91 10.26 20.57 -6.46
N GLN A 92 9.31 19.63 -6.57
CA GLN A 92 9.40 18.25 -6.04
C GLN A 92 9.45 18.14 -4.50
N GLU A 93 9.40 19.28 -3.82
CA GLU A 93 9.38 19.35 -2.36
C GLU A 93 8.12 18.70 -1.79
N GLN A 94 8.24 18.19 -0.57
CA GLN A 94 7.07 17.74 0.17
C GLN A 94 6.07 18.88 0.36
N SER A 95 4.79 18.57 0.20
CA SER A 95 3.73 19.55 0.39
C SER A 95 2.69 19.05 1.39
N THR A 96 2.17 19.99 2.17
CA THR A 96 0.96 19.83 3.00
C THR A 96 -0.21 20.61 2.42
N SER A 97 -0.17 20.95 1.12
CA SER A 97 -1.26 21.68 0.45
C SER A 97 -2.48 20.78 0.30
N ASN A 98 -3.56 21.13 1.01
CA ASN A 98 -4.84 20.42 0.91
C ASN A 98 -5.38 20.39 -0.52
N ALA A 99 -5.13 21.42 -1.32
CA ALA A 99 -5.60 21.47 -2.71
C ALA A 99 -4.96 20.38 -3.57
N LEU A 100 -3.68 20.06 -3.36
CA LEU A 100 -2.98 19.01 -4.09
C LEU A 100 -3.50 17.62 -3.70
N TYR A 101 -3.74 17.39 -2.40
CA TYR A 101 -4.36 16.15 -1.94
C TYR A 101 -5.79 16.01 -2.47
N ALA A 102 -6.62 17.05 -2.34
CA ALA A 102 -8.00 17.01 -2.80
C ALA A 102 -8.09 16.74 -4.30
N ALA A 103 -7.22 17.35 -5.11
CA ALA A 103 -7.18 17.09 -6.56
C ALA A 103 -6.94 15.61 -6.88
N VAL A 104 -5.93 14.99 -6.28
CA VAL A 104 -5.63 13.56 -6.49
C VAL A 104 -6.77 12.68 -5.95
N SER A 105 -7.27 12.97 -4.74
CA SER A 105 -8.31 12.16 -4.11
C SER A 105 -9.62 12.18 -4.90
N HIS A 106 -10.11 13.34 -5.31
CA HIS A 106 -11.35 13.43 -6.08
C HIS A 106 -11.22 12.73 -7.42
N GLU A 107 -10.08 12.89 -8.11
CA GLU A 107 -9.88 12.27 -9.42
C GLU A 107 -9.75 10.73 -9.32
N ILE A 108 -9.20 10.20 -8.22
CA ILE A 108 -9.21 8.76 -7.95
C ILE A 108 -10.64 8.27 -7.70
N GLN A 109 -11.43 8.99 -6.89
CA GLN A 109 -12.82 8.63 -6.60
C GLN A 109 -13.69 8.61 -7.86
N ASP A 110 -13.46 9.53 -8.79
CA ASP A 110 -14.17 9.58 -10.07
C ASP A 110 -13.82 8.40 -10.99
N ARG A 111 -12.60 7.86 -10.90
CA ARG A 111 -12.08 6.83 -11.82
C ARG A 111 -12.15 5.42 -11.28
N VAL A 112 -12.10 5.25 -9.95
CA VAL A 112 -11.97 3.95 -9.30
C VAL A 112 -13.27 3.60 -8.58
N PRO A 113 -14.02 2.59 -9.03
CA PRO A 113 -15.29 2.21 -8.41
C PRO A 113 -15.11 1.79 -6.94
N GLY A 114 -15.91 2.36 -6.05
CA GLY A 114 -15.92 2.00 -4.62
C GLY A 114 -14.85 2.69 -3.77
N CYS A 115 -14.21 3.73 -4.30
CA CYS A 115 -13.33 4.65 -3.57
C CYS A 115 -14.03 5.96 -3.16
#